data_AF-A0A426U5S7-F1
#
_entry.id   AF-A0A426U5S7-F1
#
_cell.length_a   1.000
_cell.length_b   1.000
_cell.length_c   1.000
_cell.angle_alpha   90.00
_cell.angle_beta   90.00
_cell.angle_gamma   90.00
#
_symmetry.space_group_name_H-M   'P 1'
#
loop_
_entity.id
_entity.type
_entity.pdbx_description
1 polymer ?
#
loop_
_entity_poly.entity_id
_entity_poly.type
_entity_poly.pdbx_seq_one_letter_code
_entity_poly.pdbx_strand_id
1 'polypeptide(L)'
;MKNGLCARCVETLRQCEQRERAAQIQQDRQAAVILAQQIEQYRYAALAIRCLGFGVRAGLCQIVVVDHDGIVIWQSYLRPLHDVASPSQRKYSIAQAQFTRAPLFVEVAQDLFEALEGHSILVDGDRFVSGVLKRACDDAGWNGLPGSSWFCMRDLYARFVGEWSPRAKKYRAQPLPERRLGAVVEATAILNRQRMICGLPPLPVPPLLSFSSRGWCVSDERPDEADAL
;
A
#
# COMPACT_ATOMS: atom_id res chain seq x y z
N MET A 1 18.12 33.27 30.61
CA MET A 1 19.27 32.58 29.98
C MET A 1 19.14 31.10 30.27
N LYS A 2 18.75 30.26 29.30
CA LYS A 2 18.84 28.80 29.50
C LYS A 2 20.22 28.39 28.96
N ASN A 3 21.10 27.93 29.85
CA ASN A 3 22.40 27.28 29.60
C ASN A 3 23.68 28.15 29.49
N GLY A 4 23.68 29.42 29.91
CA GLY A 4 24.94 30.21 30.00
C GLY A 4 25.65 30.52 28.68
N LEU A 5 25.05 30.20 27.54
CA LEU A 5 25.59 30.49 26.21
C LEU A 5 25.21 31.92 25.77
N CYS A 6 26.14 32.60 25.10
CA CYS A 6 25.84 33.87 24.44
C CYS A 6 25.01 33.63 23.16
N ALA A 7 24.34 34.66 22.66
CA ALA A 7 23.47 34.57 21.48
C ALA A 7 24.20 33.99 20.24
N ARG A 8 25.48 34.34 20.06
CA ARG A 8 26.31 33.82 18.97
C ARG A 8 26.54 32.32 19.09
N CYS A 9 26.83 31.81 20.29
CA CYS A 9 27.01 30.37 20.51
C CYS A 9 25.71 29.59 20.28
N VAL A 10 24.56 30.13 20.70
CA VAL A 10 23.25 29.52 20.44
C VAL A 10 22.97 29.43 18.94
N GLU A 11 23.29 30.47 18.19
CA GLU A 11 23.11 30.48 16.74
C GLU A 11 24.05 29.49 16.04
N THR A 12 25.33 29.43 16.43
CA THR A 12 26.27 28.45 15.91
C THR A 12 25.79 27.01 16.14
N LEU A 13 25.29 26.70 17.35
CA LEU A 13 24.76 25.37 17.65
C LEU A 13 23.57 25.01 16.75
N ARG A 14 22.62 25.95 16.54
CA ARG A 14 21.49 25.73 15.63
C ARG A 14 21.95 25.45 14.20
N GLN A 15 22.97 26.17 13.71
CA GLN A 15 23.51 25.95 12.38
C GLN A 15 24.20 24.59 12.25
N CYS A 16 24.94 24.14 13.26
CA CYS A 16 25.50 22.79 13.29
C CYS A 16 24.41 21.72 13.27
N GLU A 17 23.39 21.84 14.13
CA GLU A 17 22.24 20.91 14.17
C GLU A 17 21.51 20.85 12.83
N GLN A 18 21.33 21.99 12.15
CA GLN A 18 20.72 22.05 10.83
C GLN A 18 21.56 21.36 9.75
N ARG A 19 22.89 21.54 9.78
CA ARG A 19 23.81 20.89 8.83
C ARG A 19 23.85 19.38 9.03
N GLU A 20 23.99 18.93 10.27
CA GLU A 20 23.93 17.51 10.61
C GLU A 20 22.61 16.89 10.18
N ARG A 21 21.50 17.59 10.41
CA ARG A 21 20.17 17.13 9.95
C ARG A 21 20.09 17.04 8.43
N ALA A 22 20.58 18.03 7.71
CA ALA A 22 20.58 18.03 6.25
C ALA A 22 21.42 16.87 5.69
N ALA A 23 22.59 16.60 6.30
CA ALA A 23 23.43 15.46 5.94
C ALA A 23 22.70 14.13 6.19
N GLN A 24 22.05 13.96 7.35
CA GLN A 24 21.25 12.78 7.64
C GLN A 24 20.09 12.59 6.66
N ILE A 25 19.37 13.65 6.32
CA ILE A 25 18.27 13.61 5.34
C ILE A 25 18.80 13.13 3.98
N GLN A 26 19.96 13.64 3.55
CA GLN A 26 20.57 13.23 2.30
C GLN A 26 21.00 11.76 2.32
N GLN A 27 21.57 11.29 3.43
CA GLN A 27 21.93 9.88 3.61
C GLN A 27 20.69 8.97 3.59
N ASP A 28 19.64 9.33 4.32
CA ASP A 28 18.38 8.57 4.36
C ASP A 28 17.70 8.51 2.99
N ARG A 29 17.79 9.60 2.21
CA ARG A 29 17.33 9.64 0.82
C ARG A 29 18.11 8.68 -0.07
N GLN A 30 19.44 8.66 0.04
CA GLN A 30 20.28 7.71 -0.71
C GLN A 30 19.99 6.26 -0.32
N ALA A 31 19.84 6.00 0.98
CA ALA A 31 19.46 4.67 1.48
C ALA A 31 18.08 4.23 0.95
N ALA A 32 17.12 5.16 0.83
CA ALA A 32 15.81 4.87 0.24
C ALA A 32 15.92 4.48 -1.24
N VAL A 33 16.77 5.17 -2.01
CA VAL A 33 17.03 4.83 -3.42
C VAL A 33 17.69 3.45 -3.56
N ILE A 34 18.72 3.17 -2.75
CA ILE A 34 19.40 1.87 -2.77
C ILE A 34 18.42 0.74 -2.45
N LEU A 35 17.60 0.90 -1.40
CA LEU A 35 16.62 -0.12 -1.03
C LEU A 35 15.57 -0.31 -2.13
N ALA A 36 15.06 0.77 -2.73
CA ALA A 36 14.12 0.67 -3.84
C ALA A 36 14.74 -0.08 -5.04
N GLN A 37 15.99 0.24 -5.39
CA GLN A 37 16.71 -0.48 -6.45
C GLN A 37 16.93 -1.96 -6.13
N GLN A 38 17.16 -2.32 -4.86
CA GLN A 38 17.24 -3.71 -4.43
C GLN A 38 15.91 -4.45 -4.62
N ILE A 39 14.78 -3.79 -4.33
CA ILE A 39 13.44 -4.38 -4.55
C ILE A 39 13.24 -4.70 -6.04
N GLU A 40 13.70 -3.85 -6.96
CA GLU A 40 13.62 -4.09 -8.42
C GLU A 40 14.41 -5.33 -8.89
N GLN A 41 15.35 -5.83 -8.08
CA GLN A 41 16.11 -7.04 -8.42
C GLN A 41 15.29 -8.32 -8.21
N TYR A 42 14.13 -8.23 -7.56
CA TYR A 42 13.24 -9.35 -7.27
C TYR A 42 11.89 -9.14 -7.94
N ARG A 43 11.09 -10.20 -8.01
CA ARG A 43 9.67 -10.06 -8.30
C ARG A 43 8.99 -9.35 -7.13
N TYR A 44 8.20 -8.33 -7.42
CA TYR A 44 7.45 -7.59 -6.41
C TYR A 44 6.03 -7.28 -6.87
N ALA A 45 5.15 -7.08 -5.89
CA ALA A 45 3.75 -6.73 -6.11
C ALA A 45 3.30 -5.74 -5.05
N ALA A 46 2.40 -4.83 -5.41
CA ALA A 46 1.71 -3.97 -4.46
C ALA A 46 0.44 -4.65 -3.95
N LEU A 47 0.27 -4.66 -2.64
CA LEU A 47 -0.94 -5.11 -1.98
C LEU A 47 -1.67 -3.90 -1.36
N ALA A 48 -2.93 -3.74 -1.73
CA ALA A 48 -3.82 -2.75 -1.13
C ALA A 48 -5.02 -3.46 -0.49
N ILE A 49 -5.41 -2.99 0.69
CA ILE A 49 -6.58 -3.50 1.41
C ILE A 49 -7.58 -2.41 1.69
N ARG A 50 -8.85 -2.80 1.78
CA ARG A 50 -9.93 -1.97 2.29
C ARG A 50 -10.51 -2.64 3.51
N CYS A 51 -10.67 -1.84 4.55
CA CYS A 51 -11.32 -2.26 5.77
C CYS A 51 -12.49 -1.34 6.03
N LEU A 52 -13.61 -1.91 6.45
CA LEU A 52 -14.71 -1.14 7.00
C LEU A 52 -14.56 -1.05 8.53
N GLY A 53 -14.89 0.10 9.11
CA GLY A 53 -14.67 0.38 10.52
C GLY A 53 -13.26 0.91 10.82
N PHE A 54 -12.97 1.07 12.12
CA PHE A 54 -11.69 1.57 12.62
C PHE A 54 -11.20 0.71 13.79
N GLY A 55 -9.89 0.69 14.00
CA GLY A 55 -9.26 0.01 15.13
C GLY A 55 -9.36 -1.52 15.06
N VAL A 56 -9.48 -2.15 16.23
CA VAL A 56 -9.47 -3.62 16.38
C VAL A 56 -10.67 -4.33 15.75
N ARG A 57 -11.74 -3.59 15.43
CA ARG A 57 -12.96 -4.10 14.78
C ARG A 57 -13.01 -3.80 13.28
N ALA A 58 -11.92 -3.33 12.69
CA ALA A 58 -11.88 -3.05 11.25
C ALA A 58 -12.02 -4.37 10.48
N GLY A 59 -13.16 -4.55 9.80
CA GLY A 59 -13.46 -5.73 8.99
C GLY A 59 -12.86 -5.59 7.60
N LEU A 60 -11.98 -6.52 7.23
CA LEU A 60 -11.39 -6.59 5.89
C LEU A 60 -12.49 -6.87 4.85
N CYS A 61 -12.56 -6.04 3.80
CA CYS A 61 -13.67 -6.07 2.85
C CYS A 61 -13.24 -6.04 1.37
N GLN A 62 -11.98 -5.72 1.09
CA GLN A 62 -11.39 -5.86 -0.23
C GLN A 62 -9.89 -6.05 -0.10
N ILE A 63 -9.31 -6.88 -0.95
CA ILE A 63 -7.88 -7.03 -1.12
C ILE A 63 -7.60 -7.00 -2.62
N VAL A 64 -6.52 -6.34 -3.02
CA VAL A 64 -6.02 -6.30 -4.40
C VAL A 64 -4.52 -6.50 -4.38
N VAL A 65 -4.02 -7.30 -5.32
CA VAL A 65 -2.61 -7.51 -5.60
C VAL A 65 -2.34 -7.12 -7.04
N VAL A 66 -1.39 -6.21 -7.24
CA VAL A 66 -0.96 -5.72 -8.56
C VAL A 66 0.52 -5.99 -8.69
N ASP A 67 0.95 -6.65 -9.76
CA ASP A 67 2.36 -6.92 -10.00
C ASP A 67 3.15 -5.66 -10.41
N HIS A 68 4.46 -5.80 -10.56
CA HIS A 68 5.36 -4.72 -10.96
C HIS A 68 5.06 -4.07 -12.33
N ASP A 69 4.34 -4.75 -13.21
CA ASP A 69 3.92 -4.24 -14.54
C ASP A 69 2.58 -3.48 -14.47
N GLY A 70 1.93 -3.48 -13.30
CA GLY A 70 0.64 -2.84 -13.11
C GLY A 70 -0.55 -3.76 -13.43
N ILE A 71 -0.32 -5.05 -13.62
CA ILE A 71 -1.36 -6.04 -13.90
C ILE A 71 -1.96 -6.51 -12.58
N VAL A 72 -3.29 -6.52 -12.49
CA VAL A 72 -4.01 -7.09 -11.34
C VAL A 72 -3.89 -8.61 -11.41
N ILE A 73 -3.02 -9.19 -10.59
CA ILE A 73 -2.82 -10.64 -10.54
C ILE A 73 -3.81 -11.34 -9.61
N TRP A 74 -4.39 -10.61 -8.65
CA TRP A 74 -5.43 -11.13 -7.79
C TRP A 74 -6.27 -10.00 -7.19
N GLN A 75 -7.58 -10.20 -7.05
CA GLN A 75 -8.46 -9.28 -6.34
C GLN A 75 -9.72 -9.99 -5.83
N SER A 76 -10.20 -9.57 -4.67
CA SER A 76 -11.48 -10.06 -4.15
C SER A 76 -12.15 -9.04 -3.23
N TYR A 77 -13.47 -8.99 -3.29
CA TYR A 77 -14.30 -8.41 -2.24
C TYR A 77 -14.55 -9.48 -1.19
N LEU A 78 -14.62 -9.07 0.08
CA LEU A 78 -14.78 -9.99 1.19
C LEU A 78 -16.01 -9.62 2.02
N ARG A 79 -16.75 -10.64 2.46
CA ARG A 79 -17.78 -10.49 3.47
C ARG A 79 -17.11 -10.33 4.84
N PRO A 80 -17.26 -9.18 5.52
CA PRO A 80 -16.68 -9.01 6.86
C PRO A 80 -17.31 -9.98 7.86
N LEU A 81 -16.50 -10.56 8.75
CA LEU A 81 -16.98 -11.47 9.80
C LEU A 81 -17.81 -10.78 10.89
N HIS A 82 -17.65 -9.47 11.04
CA HIS A 82 -18.39 -8.67 12.00
C HIS A 82 -19.26 -7.65 11.28
N ASP A 83 -20.46 -7.45 11.81
CA ASP A 83 -21.37 -6.42 11.31
C ASP A 83 -20.69 -5.06 11.34
N VAL A 84 -20.67 -4.43 10.18
CA VAL A 84 -20.01 -3.14 10.00
C VAL A 84 -21.04 -2.04 10.21
N ALA A 85 -20.77 -1.14 11.15
CA ALA A 85 -21.55 0.09 11.30
C ALA A 85 -21.57 0.91 9.99
N SER A 86 -22.76 1.38 9.61
CA SER A 86 -23.08 2.10 8.36
C SER A 86 -22.17 3.28 7.94
N PRO A 87 -21.46 4.03 8.83
CA PRO A 87 -20.64 5.16 8.39
C PRO A 87 -19.47 4.79 7.48
N SER A 88 -18.95 3.55 7.59
CA SER A 88 -17.78 3.12 6.83
C SER A 88 -18.07 2.81 5.36
N GLN A 89 -19.32 2.44 5.06
CA GLN A 89 -19.77 2.14 3.70
C GLN A 89 -19.73 3.39 2.81
N ARG A 90 -20.09 4.57 3.35
CA ARG A 90 -20.07 5.85 2.63
C ARG A 90 -18.67 6.30 2.24
N LYS A 91 -17.64 5.94 3.01
CA LYS A 91 -16.25 6.38 2.78
C LYS A 91 -15.66 5.81 1.50
N TYR A 92 -16.17 4.66 1.05
CA TYR A 92 -15.54 3.86 0.01
C TYR A 92 -16.46 3.54 -1.17
N SER A 93 -17.69 4.05 -1.17
CA SER A 93 -18.68 3.88 -2.25
C SER A 93 -18.90 2.42 -2.66
N ILE A 94 -18.75 1.48 -1.73
CA ILE A 94 -18.96 0.04 -1.97
C ILE A 94 -20.43 -0.27 -1.63
N ALA A 95 -21.17 -0.82 -2.58
CA ALA A 95 -22.58 -1.13 -2.39
C ALA A 95 -22.72 -2.29 -1.40
N GLN A 96 -23.66 -2.20 -0.47
CA GLN A 96 -23.86 -3.24 0.56
C GLN A 96 -24.15 -4.63 -0.05
N ALA A 97 -24.81 -4.67 -1.21
CA ALA A 97 -25.07 -5.90 -1.96
C ALA A 97 -23.78 -6.63 -2.41
N GLN A 98 -22.65 -5.93 -2.56
CA GLN A 98 -21.37 -6.54 -2.93
C GLN A 98 -20.79 -7.38 -1.80
N PHE A 99 -21.11 -7.07 -0.54
CA PHE A 99 -20.60 -7.84 0.60
C PHE A 99 -21.45 -9.07 0.93
N THR A 100 -22.77 -9.02 0.66
CA THR A 100 -23.66 -10.14 0.99
C THR A 100 -23.33 -11.40 0.19
N ARG A 101 -22.83 -11.24 -1.05
CA ARG A 101 -22.44 -12.34 -1.94
C ARG A 101 -20.94 -12.56 -2.03
N ALA A 102 -20.15 -11.74 -1.33
CA ALA A 102 -18.70 -11.89 -1.31
C ALA A 102 -18.30 -13.13 -0.49
N PRO A 103 -17.21 -13.81 -0.86
CA PRO A 103 -16.64 -14.86 -0.05
C PRO A 103 -16.13 -14.33 1.30
N LEU A 104 -16.06 -15.21 2.28
CA LEU A 104 -15.28 -15.02 3.50
C LEU A 104 -13.78 -15.10 3.17
N PHE A 105 -12.96 -14.55 4.06
CA PHE A 105 -11.51 -14.63 3.90
C PHE A 105 -11.00 -16.07 3.82
N VAL A 106 -11.54 -16.97 4.65
CA VAL A 106 -11.16 -18.40 4.66
C VAL A 106 -11.36 -19.09 3.30
N GLU A 107 -12.34 -18.63 2.51
CA GLU A 107 -12.69 -19.21 1.21
C GLU A 107 -11.74 -18.78 0.09
N VAL A 108 -10.95 -17.71 0.30
CA VAL A 108 -10.03 -17.17 -0.73
C VAL A 108 -8.59 -17.02 -0.24
N ALA A 109 -8.31 -17.43 1.00
CA ALA A 109 -7.00 -17.26 1.61
C ALA A 109 -5.91 -18.00 0.83
N GLN A 110 -6.20 -19.22 0.37
CA GLN A 110 -5.26 -20.01 -0.44
C GLN A 110 -4.91 -19.29 -1.74
N ASP A 111 -5.91 -18.92 -2.55
CA ASP A 111 -5.71 -18.20 -3.82
C ASP A 111 -4.93 -16.90 -3.62
N LEU A 112 -5.20 -16.16 -2.54
CA LEU A 112 -4.45 -14.96 -2.19
C LEU A 112 -2.98 -15.28 -1.91
N PHE A 113 -2.69 -16.34 -1.15
CA PHE A 113 -1.32 -16.69 -0.80
C PHE A 113 -0.53 -17.21 -2.00
N GLU A 114 -1.16 -17.98 -2.87
CA GLU A 114 -0.57 -18.38 -4.16
C GLU A 114 -0.23 -17.15 -5.02
N ALA A 115 -1.10 -16.14 -5.04
CA ALA A 115 -0.82 -14.88 -5.76
C ALA A 115 0.31 -14.05 -5.14
N LEU A 116 0.54 -14.15 -3.82
CA LEU A 116 1.62 -13.45 -3.11
C LEU A 116 2.95 -14.22 -3.14
N GLU A 117 2.91 -15.51 -3.47
CA GLU A 117 4.08 -16.37 -3.45
C GLU A 117 5.16 -15.87 -4.44
N GLY A 118 6.42 -15.91 -4.00
CA GLY A 118 7.56 -15.45 -4.79
C GLY A 118 7.67 -13.94 -4.99
N HIS A 119 6.75 -13.14 -4.46
CA HIS A 119 6.79 -11.67 -4.57
C HIS A 119 7.25 -11.01 -3.27
N SER A 120 8.08 -9.98 -3.40
CA SER A 120 8.24 -8.94 -2.38
C SER A 120 7.00 -8.05 -2.35
N ILE A 121 6.41 -7.83 -1.19
CA ILE A 121 5.11 -7.17 -1.06
C ILE A 121 5.28 -5.71 -0.65
N LEU A 122 4.81 -4.81 -1.50
CA LEU A 122 4.79 -3.37 -1.27
C LEU A 122 3.43 -2.95 -0.70
N VAL A 123 3.44 -2.19 0.40
CA VAL A 123 2.20 -1.73 1.06
C VAL A 123 2.30 -0.29 1.57
N ASP A 124 1.16 0.41 1.65
CA ASP A 124 1.08 1.74 2.27
C ASP A 124 0.75 1.63 3.77
N GLY A 125 1.77 1.36 4.58
CA GLY A 125 1.65 1.22 6.03
C GLY A 125 1.62 -0.24 6.47
N ASP A 126 2.79 -0.87 6.46
CA ASP A 126 3.03 -2.28 6.80
C ASP A 126 2.29 -2.74 8.05
N ARG A 127 2.45 -2.07 9.20
CA ARG A 127 1.87 -2.49 10.48
C ARG A 127 0.35 -2.55 10.47
N PHE A 128 -0.30 -1.66 9.72
CA PHE A 128 -1.75 -1.68 9.60
C PHE A 128 -2.19 -2.85 8.71
N VAL A 129 -1.58 -2.97 7.53
CA VAL A 129 -1.95 -3.98 6.55
C VAL A 129 -1.66 -5.39 7.05
N SER A 130 -0.43 -5.63 7.53
CA SER A 130 -0.04 -6.92 8.11
C SER A 130 -0.84 -7.26 9.35
N GLY A 131 -1.15 -6.27 10.20
CA GLY A 131 -1.98 -6.47 11.38
C GLY A 131 -3.42 -6.85 11.05
N VAL A 132 -4.01 -6.30 9.98
CA VAL A 132 -5.35 -6.69 9.50
C VAL A 132 -5.32 -8.08 8.89
N LEU A 133 -4.37 -8.35 7.99
CA LEU A 133 -4.29 -9.65 7.33
C LEU A 133 -3.94 -10.78 8.30
N LYS A 134 -3.04 -10.54 9.25
CA LYS A 134 -2.72 -11.52 10.30
C LYS A 134 -3.97 -11.91 11.10
N ARG A 135 -4.80 -10.94 11.51
CA ARG A 135 -6.07 -11.25 12.18
C ARG A 135 -7.01 -12.04 11.29
N ALA A 136 -7.13 -11.67 10.02
CA ALA A 136 -7.95 -12.42 9.07
C ALA A 136 -7.46 -13.87 8.91
N CYS A 137 -6.14 -14.10 8.94
CA CYS A 137 -5.54 -15.44 8.96
C CYS A 137 -5.90 -16.18 10.25
N ASP A 138 -5.69 -15.53 11.42
CA ASP A 138 -5.97 -16.10 12.73
C ASP A 138 -7.46 -16.51 12.83
N ASP A 139 -8.39 -15.65 12.39
CA ASP A 139 -9.84 -15.90 12.34
C ASP A 139 -10.23 -17.04 11.39
N ALA A 140 -9.45 -17.24 10.33
CA ALA A 140 -9.65 -18.29 9.33
C ALA A 140 -8.90 -19.59 9.65
N GLY A 141 -8.18 -19.66 10.78
CA GLY A 141 -7.38 -20.84 11.16
C GLY A 141 -6.10 -21.03 10.33
N TRP A 142 -5.61 -19.98 9.67
CA TRP A 142 -4.36 -20.01 8.89
C TRP A 142 -3.16 -19.57 9.73
N ASN A 143 -2.08 -20.35 9.68
CA ASN A 143 -0.87 -20.10 10.45
C ASN A 143 0.04 -19.04 9.79
N GLY A 144 -0.41 -17.79 9.82
CA GLY A 144 0.38 -16.61 9.43
C GLY A 144 0.33 -16.25 7.95
N LEU A 145 1.02 -15.17 7.61
CA LEU A 145 1.17 -14.68 6.25
C LEU A 145 2.32 -15.44 5.56
N PRO A 146 2.25 -15.66 4.22
CA PRO A 146 3.35 -16.27 3.48
C PRO A 146 4.67 -15.51 3.70
N GLY A 147 5.78 -16.25 3.62
CA GLY A 147 7.15 -15.82 3.95
C GLY A 147 7.76 -14.76 3.02
N SER A 148 6.93 -13.89 2.46
CA SER A 148 7.33 -12.78 1.60
C SER A 148 8.01 -11.66 2.41
N SER A 149 8.91 -10.93 1.78
CA SER A 149 9.43 -9.68 2.36
C SER A 149 8.39 -8.58 2.22
N TRP A 150 8.14 -7.81 3.29
CA TRP A 150 7.16 -6.72 3.30
C TRP A 150 7.87 -5.37 3.38
N PHE A 151 7.50 -4.44 2.50
CA PHE A 151 8.09 -3.11 2.44
C PHE A 151 7.02 -2.03 2.59
N CYS A 152 7.22 -1.15 3.57
CA CYS A 152 6.35 0.01 3.79
C CYS A 152 6.71 1.15 2.84
N MET A 153 6.00 1.27 1.73
CA MET A 153 6.25 2.33 0.74
C MET A 153 5.96 3.73 1.28
N ARG A 154 5.11 3.86 2.31
CA ARG A 154 4.88 5.14 3.00
C ARG A 154 6.15 5.68 3.63
N ASP A 155 6.86 4.82 4.36
CA ASP A 155 8.04 5.21 5.11
C ASP A 155 9.24 5.37 4.18
N LEU A 156 9.36 4.48 3.19
CA LEU A 156 10.41 4.55 2.18
C LEU A 156 10.30 5.85 1.37
N TYR A 157 9.10 6.18 0.89
CA TYR A 157 8.86 7.39 0.12
C TYR A 157 9.00 8.66 0.98
N ALA A 158 8.60 8.64 2.25
CA ALA A 158 8.80 9.77 3.15
C ALA A 158 10.30 10.10 3.37
N ARG A 159 11.16 9.08 3.46
CA ARG A 159 12.62 9.24 3.52
C ARG A 159 13.18 9.78 2.20
N PHE A 160 12.70 9.27 1.07
CA PHE A 160 13.10 9.75 -0.26
C PHE A 160 12.78 11.24 -0.46
N VAL A 161 11.58 11.68 -0.07
CA VAL A 161 11.18 13.09 -0.15
C VAL A 161 11.97 13.96 0.82
N GLY A 162 12.32 13.44 2.01
CA GLY A 162 13.23 14.11 2.94
C GLY A 162 12.60 15.22 3.78
N GLU A 163 11.27 15.38 3.73
CA GLU A 163 10.56 16.39 4.53
C GLU A 163 10.54 16.04 6.02
N TRP A 164 11.45 16.62 6.78
CA TRP A 164 11.52 16.39 8.23
C TRP A 164 10.49 17.23 9.00
N SER A 165 9.86 16.63 10.01
CA SER A 165 9.04 17.33 11.00
C SER A 165 9.79 17.47 12.33
N PRO A 166 10.30 18.67 12.69
CA PRO A 166 11.00 18.87 13.97
C PRO A 166 10.13 18.54 15.18
N ARG A 167 8.84 18.90 15.12
CA ARG A 167 7.86 18.63 16.19
C ARG A 167 7.66 17.13 16.42
N ALA A 168 7.52 16.36 15.34
CA ALA A 168 7.24 14.93 15.43
C ALA A 168 8.51 14.06 15.45
N LYS A 169 9.69 14.67 15.24
CA LYS A 169 11.00 14.00 15.13
C LYS A 169 10.98 12.82 14.15
N LYS A 170 10.33 13.00 13.00
CA LYS A 170 10.22 12.00 11.92
C LYS A 170 9.97 12.66 10.58
N TYR A 171 10.16 11.90 9.50
CA TYR A 171 9.73 12.30 8.16
C TYR A 171 8.21 12.47 8.10
N ARG A 172 7.76 13.46 7.34
CA ARG A 172 6.35 13.69 7.05
C ARG A 172 5.88 12.60 6.10
N ALA A 173 4.82 11.90 6.52
CA ALA A 173 4.15 10.94 5.66
C ALA A 173 3.54 11.70 4.48
N GLN A 174 3.85 11.24 3.28
CA GLN A 174 3.28 11.77 2.05
C GLN A 174 1.94 11.07 1.81
N PRO A 175 0.83 11.80 1.61
CA PRO A 175 -0.45 11.17 1.30
C PRO A 175 -0.40 10.48 -0.07
N LEU A 176 -1.12 9.36 -0.21
CA LEU A 176 -1.41 8.81 -1.54
C LEU A 176 -2.57 9.61 -2.14
N PRO A 177 -2.38 10.31 -3.27
CA PRO A 177 -3.43 11.12 -3.89
C PRO A 177 -4.70 10.29 -4.19
N GLU A 178 -4.53 9.01 -4.55
CA GLU A 178 -5.57 8.18 -5.14
C GLU A 178 -6.27 7.23 -4.15
N ARG A 179 -5.96 7.30 -2.86
CA ARG A 179 -6.47 6.36 -1.83
C ARG A 179 -8.01 6.25 -1.76
N ARG A 180 -8.73 7.26 -2.23
CA ARG A 180 -10.20 7.29 -2.24
C ARG A 180 -10.81 6.64 -3.48
N LEU A 181 -10.01 6.40 -4.52
CA LEU A 181 -10.46 6.03 -5.85
C LEU A 181 -10.62 4.52 -6.07
N GLY A 182 -10.16 3.69 -5.13
CA GLY A 182 -10.32 2.23 -5.16
C GLY A 182 -9.03 1.51 -4.78
N ALA A 183 -9.13 0.23 -4.40
CA ALA A 183 -7.97 -0.56 -3.98
C ALA A 183 -6.96 -0.79 -5.12
N VAL A 184 -7.44 -1.01 -6.36
CA VAL A 184 -6.57 -1.12 -7.55
C VAL A 184 -5.77 0.16 -7.75
N VAL A 185 -6.45 1.31 -7.73
CA VAL A 185 -5.81 2.63 -7.89
C VAL A 185 -4.79 2.89 -6.77
N GLU A 186 -5.12 2.51 -5.53
CA GLU A 186 -4.21 2.60 -4.38
C GLU A 186 -2.97 1.70 -4.55
N ALA A 187 -3.13 0.46 -5.03
CA ALA A 187 -2.02 -0.44 -5.33
C ALA A 187 -1.12 0.10 -6.46
N THR A 188 -1.71 0.61 -7.55
CA THR A 188 -0.96 1.27 -8.62
C THR A 188 -0.19 2.49 -8.11
N ALA A 189 -0.78 3.28 -7.21
CA ALA A 189 -0.10 4.44 -6.61
C ALA A 189 1.08 4.02 -5.71
N ILE A 190 0.99 2.87 -5.02
CA ILE A 190 2.10 2.27 -4.27
C ILE A 190 3.24 1.90 -5.22
N LEU A 191 2.95 1.25 -6.36
CA LEU A 191 3.94 0.92 -7.39
C LEU A 191 4.58 2.20 -7.98
N ASN A 192 3.77 3.22 -8.26
CA ASN A 192 4.27 4.47 -8.81
C ASN A 192 5.23 5.19 -7.87
N ARG A 193 5.08 5.06 -6.54
CA ARG A 193 6.11 5.54 -5.60
C ARG A 193 7.41 4.79 -5.71
N GLN A 194 7.36 3.46 -5.80
CA GLN A 194 8.55 2.64 -5.97
C GLN A 194 9.29 3.03 -7.26
N ARG A 195 8.56 3.14 -8.37
CA ARG A 195 9.08 3.56 -9.67
C ARG A 195 9.66 4.96 -9.64
N MET A 196 8.99 5.93 -8.99
CA MET A 196 9.52 7.29 -8.80
C MET A 196 10.84 7.33 -8.03
N ILE A 197 10.99 6.52 -6.97
CA ILE A 197 12.25 6.45 -6.21
C ILE A 197 13.36 5.89 -7.10
N CYS A 198 13.04 4.91 -7.94
CA CYS A 198 13.96 4.30 -8.90
C CYS A 198 14.22 5.17 -10.16
N GLY A 199 13.52 6.30 -10.33
CA GLY A 199 13.61 7.14 -11.54
C GLY A 199 12.96 6.52 -12.79
N LEU A 200 12.04 5.57 -12.60
CA LEU A 200 11.29 4.90 -13.66
C LEU A 200 10.00 5.67 -14.00
N PRO A 201 9.51 5.60 -15.24
CA PRO A 201 8.25 6.23 -15.61
C PRO A 201 7.08 5.60 -14.83
N PRO A 202 6.07 6.38 -14.41
CA PRO A 202 4.92 5.84 -13.70
C PRO A 202 4.09 4.93 -14.61
N LEU A 203 3.48 3.91 -14.01
CA LEU A 203 2.46 3.09 -14.63
C LEU A 203 1.19 3.93 -14.87
N PRO A 204 0.45 3.63 -15.95
CA PRO A 204 -0.83 4.26 -16.20
C PRO A 204 -1.76 3.96 -15.02
N VAL A 205 -2.46 4.98 -14.54
CA VAL A 205 -3.51 4.78 -13.56
C VAL A 205 -4.70 4.15 -14.29
N PRO A 206 -5.16 2.95 -13.90
CA PRO A 206 -6.28 2.32 -14.57
C PRO A 206 -7.49 3.26 -14.50
N PRO A 207 -8.31 3.33 -15.57
CA PRO A 207 -9.49 4.17 -15.57
C PRO A 207 -10.35 3.79 -14.37
N LEU A 208 -10.94 4.80 -13.71
CA LEU A 208 -11.93 4.54 -12.66
C LEU A 208 -13.05 3.74 -13.32
N LEU A 209 -13.09 2.44 -13.07
CA LEU A 209 -14.20 1.62 -13.51
C LEU A 209 -15.45 2.19 -12.83
N SER A 210 -16.27 2.91 -13.59
CA SER A 210 -17.61 3.26 -13.16
C SER A 210 -18.34 1.94 -12.95
N PHE A 211 -18.66 1.62 -11.70
CA PHE A 211 -19.37 0.41 -11.36
C PHE A 211 -20.77 0.46 -12.02
N SER A 212 -20.93 -0.28 -13.11
CA SER A 212 -22.24 -0.70 -13.60
C SER A 212 -22.79 -1.71 -12.59
N SER A 213 -24.07 -1.60 -12.24
CA SER A 213 -24.78 -2.52 -11.34
C SER A 213 -24.92 -3.95 -11.88
N ARG A 214 -24.38 -4.25 -13.06
CA ARG A 214 -24.35 -5.59 -13.65
C ARG A 214 -23.03 -6.24 -13.28
N GLY A 215 -23.11 -7.39 -12.62
CA GLY A 215 -21.97 -8.12 -12.06
C GLY A 215 -20.86 -8.43 -13.07
N TRP A 216 -19.77 -8.95 -12.52
CA TRP A 216 -18.57 -9.35 -13.26
C TRP A 216 -18.93 -10.29 -14.42
N CYS A 217 -18.75 -9.81 -15.63
CA CYS A 217 -18.45 -10.67 -16.77
C CYS A 217 -16.97 -10.45 -17.06
N VAL A 218 -16.15 -11.47 -16.77
CA VAL A 218 -14.89 -11.62 -17.48
C VAL A 218 -15.30 -11.97 -18.90
N SER A 219 -15.28 -11.00 -19.80
CA SER A 219 -15.27 -11.32 -21.23
C SER A 219 -13.91 -11.95 -21.51
N ASP A 220 -13.91 -13.28 -21.56
CA ASP A 220 -12.86 -14.12 -22.14
C ASP A 220 -12.73 -13.74 -23.62
N GLU A 221 -12.10 -12.60 -23.92
CA GLU A 221 -11.64 -12.29 -25.28
C GLU A 221 -10.25 -12.92 -25.43
N ARG A 222 -10.25 -14.22 -25.70
CA ARG A 222 -9.15 -14.83 -26.45
C ARG A 222 -9.10 -14.14 -27.82
N PRO A 223 -7.94 -13.66 -28.29
CA PRO A 223 -7.82 -13.21 -29.66
C PRO A 223 -8.09 -14.39 -30.60
N ASP A 224 -9.04 -14.20 -31.51
CA ASP A 224 -9.41 -15.16 -32.53
C ASP A 224 -8.18 -15.59 -33.36
N GLU A 225 -7.80 -16.87 -33.24
CA GLU A 225 -7.07 -17.59 -34.28
C GLU A 225 -8.04 -17.86 -35.44
N ALA A 226 -8.20 -16.88 -36.33
CA ALA A 226 -8.83 -17.09 -37.62
C ALA A 226 -8.31 -16.03 -38.61
N ASP A 227 -7.13 -16.28 -39.17
CA ASP A 227 -6.76 -15.93 -40.55
C ASP A 227 -5.37 -16.49 -40.87
N ALA A 228 -5.33 -17.79 -41.17
CA ALA A 228 -4.20 -18.43 -41.84
C ALA A 228 -4.67 -19.71 -42.56
N LEU A 229 -5.46 -19.53 -43.62
CA LEU A 229 -5.55 -20.45 -44.77
C LEU A 229 -5.79 -19.65 -46.04
#